data_AF-A0A8C3PC70-F1
#
_entry.id   AF-A0A8C3PC70-F1
#
_cell.length_a   1.000
_cell.length_b   1.000
_cell.length_c   1.000
_cell.angle_alpha   90.00
_cell.angle_beta   90.00
_cell.angle_gamma   90.00
#
_symmetry.space_group_name_H-M   'P 1'
#
loop_
_entity.id
_entity.type
_entity.pdbx_description
1 polymer ?
#
loop_
_entity_poly.entity_id
_entity_poly.type
_entity_poly.pdbx_seq_one_letter_code
_entity_poly.pdbx_strand_id
1 'polypeptide(L)'
;SSAPSHPHSSEGSTEVRVSCKYRCYYPSILLLKIQQLQSQLVTKEASLQEMKSELEIYKENNARQSSKIQTLKAQVKELEEIATSVTSVKSQSGAYIYTLKRKNQELSERVSELEKHLRMLLVSREKAEQKVASLEKKLAEVTDKLSSSMNIDIKGQEDPLGFLEKDEAALTKKTFERNNTILLERLKDKQIAWDNCCQELLHKEKKFTELDRALHASMYETKTTQTLYQTFISQLATLLSNTFITVAGTEKAIKERIQEICGSEHSWKSKTDELQQKVLSLTSQLEQQRDLYHEALSKSYKAEEVLQKQKGSLKRVEKKLAAEDLLLERFISERKKLFKKNIFLQNKTIEELSKSLEKVEKIKEKAARKVVSLKTELDYTEHEARKEKERAHHMLEAVTNELHISKRALEEVARREKQLVDFREAITKIMGFRINTLTISDKEIIRQLKQLIQAYEISKVTSNNESKFSCGFTTGFENQ
;
A
#
# COMPACT_ATOMS: atom_id res chain seq x y z
N SER A 1 36.48 29.64 -69.13
CA SER A 1 37.95 29.61 -69.16
C SER A 1 38.48 29.23 -67.80
N SER A 2 39.34 28.23 -67.81
CA SER A 2 39.99 27.57 -66.68
C SER A 2 40.93 28.50 -65.90
N ALA A 3 40.94 28.40 -64.57
CA ALA A 3 42.13 28.61 -63.72
C ALA A 3 41.88 28.05 -62.30
N PRO A 4 42.91 27.54 -61.60
CA PRO A 4 42.77 26.56 -60.53
C PRO A 4 42.77 27.19 -59.12
N SER A 5 41.93 26.69 -58.22
CA SER A 5 41.94 27.05 -56.80
C SER A 5 42.74 26.03 -55.98
N HIS A 6 43.82 26.53 -55.35
CA HIS A 6 44.59 25.85 -54.31
C HIS A 6 43.71 25.37 -53.14
N PRO A 7 43.99 24.20 -52.54
CA PRO A 7 43.45 23.85 -51.24
C PRO A 7 44.44 24.30 -50.15
N HIS A 8 44.22 25.48 -49.59
CA HIS A 8 44.77 25.83 -48.28
C HIS A 8 43.60 26.19 -47.34
N SER A 9 43.74 25.79 -46.08
CA SER A 9 42.84 25.98 -44.93
C SER A 9 41.60 25.06 -44.82
N SER A 10 41.81 23.79 -44.44
CA SER A 10 40.75 22.91 -43.91
C SER A 10 40.89 22.60 -42.40
N GLU A 11 41.92 23.11 -41.71
CA GLU A 11 42.17 22.76 -40.29
C GLU A 11 41.49 23.73 -39.29
N GLY A 12 41.29 25.01 -39.64
CA GLY A 12 40.55 25.95 -38.76
C GLY A 12 39.03 25.72 -38.70
N SER A 13 38.46 25.06 -39.72
CA SER A 13 37.01 24.80 -39.80
C SER A 13 36.58 23.54 -39.07
N THR A 14 37.49 22.59 -38.83
CA THR A 14 37.21 21.35 -38.10
C THR A 14 37.27 21.58 -36.59
N GLU A 15 38.23 22.36 -36.09
CA GLU A 15 38.36 22.64 -34.65
C GLU A 15 37.20 23.50 -34.10
N VAL A 16 36.77 24.53 -34.84
CA VAL A 16 35.58 25.34 -34.51
C VAL A 16 34.30 24.50 -34.60
N ARG A 17 34.19 23.58 -35.56
CA ARG A 17 33.01 22.72 -35.75
C ARG A 17 32.93 21.59 -34.70
N VAL A 18 34.07 21.12 -34.20
CA VAL A 18 34.14 20.17 -33.07
C VAL A 18 33.82 20.89 -31.76
N SER A 19 34.40 22.07 -31.51
CA SER A 19 34.09 22.90 -30.33
C SER A 19 32.60 23.30 -30.29
N CYS A 20 32.01 23.68 -31.43
CA CYS A 20 30.59 24.00 -31.53
C CYS A 20 29.68 22.75 -31.36
N LYS A 21 30.09 21.57 -31.85
CA LYS A 21 29.39 20.29 -31.57
C LYS A 21 29.40 19.95 -30.08
N TYR A 22 30.54 20.04 -29.39
CA TYR A 22 30.60 19.78 -27.95
C TYR A 22 29.83 20.83 -27.14
N ARG A 23 29.84 22.09 -27.56
CA ARG A 23 29.11 23.20 -26.91
C ARG A 23 27.59 23.10 -27.05
N CYS A 24 27.08 22.46 -28.11
CA CYS A 24 25.64 22.23 -28.31
C CYS A 24 25.14 20.86 -27.81
N TYR A 25 26.00 19.83 -27.79
CA TYR A 25 25.60 18.45 -27.44
C TYR A 25 25.43 18.26 -25.93
N TYR A 26 26.32 18.85 -25.12
CA TYR A 26 26.26 18.74 -23.66
C TYR A 26 24.99 19.38 -23.05
N PRO A 27 24.61 20.62 -23.43
CA PRO A 27 23.34 21.22 -23.00
C PRO A 27 22.11 20.40 -23.43
N SER A 28 22.17 19.75 -24.59
CA SER A 28 21.07 18.93 -25.10
C SER A 28 20.86 17.65 -24.29
N ILE A 29 21.94 16.97 -23.86
CA ILE A 29 21.86 15.79 -22.98
C ILE A 29 21.34 16.18 -21.59
N LEU A 30 21.81 17.31 -21.05
CA LEU A 30 21.33 17.84 -19.78
C LEU A 30 19.84 18.19 -19.86
N LEU A 31 19.39 18.81 -20.95
CA LEU A 31 17.99 19.14 -21.16
C LEU A 31 17.11 17.88 -21.21
N LEU A 32 17.54 16.84 -21.94
CA LEU A 32 16.85 15.55 -21.96
C LEU A 32 16.78 14.91 -20.57
N LYS A 33 17.87 15.01 -19.79
CA LYS A 33 17.88 14.48 -18.42
C LYS A 33 16.96 15.25 -17.49
N ILE A 34 16.93 16.57 -17.62
CA ILE A 34 16.00 17.44 -16.89
C ILE A 34 14.56 17.08 -17.25
N GLN A 35 14.23 16.93 -18.54
CA GLN A 35 12.90 16.51 -18.99
C GLN A 35 12.51 15.12 -18.47
N GLN A 36 13.45 14.16 -18.45
CA GLN A 36 13.22 12.83 -17.90
C GLN A 36 12.92 12.90 -16.39
N LEU A 37 13.70 13.68 -15.64
CA LEU A 37 13.49 13.86 -14.19
C LEU A 37 12.19 14.61 -13.90
N GLN A 38 11.84 15.60 -14.73
CA GLN A 38 10.56 16.30 -14.63
C GLN A 38 9.38 15.35 -14.89
N SER A 39 9.46 14.50 -15.92
CA SER A 39 8.44 13.48 -16.18
C SER A 39 8.31 12.50 -15.01
N GLN A 40 9.42 12.04 -14.45
CA GLN A 40 9.41 11.18 -13.26
C GLN A 40 8.80 11.88 -12.04
N LEU A 41 9.13 13.15 -11.81
CA LEU A 41 8.56 13.94 -10.71
C LEU A 41 7.03 14.03 -10.85
N VAL A 42 6.54 14.37 -12.04
CA VAL A 42 5.10 14.44 -12.32
C VAL A 42 4.41 13.09 -12.08
N THR A 43 5.01 11.98 -12.51
CA THR A 43 4.43 10.64 -12.24
C THR A 43 4.39 10.30 -10.75
N LYS A 44 5.42 10.70 -9.98
CA LYS A 44 5.46 10.50 -8.53
C LYS A 44 4.46 11.40 -7.80
N GLU A 45 4.28 12.64 -8.25
CA GLU A 45 3.25 13.55 -7.74
C GLU A 45 1.85 13.01 -7.99
N ALA A 46 1.57 12.46 -9.18
CA ALA A 46 0.29 11.84 -9.48
C ALA A 46 0.00 10.63 -8.57
N SER A 47 0.97 9.72 -8.41
CA SER A 47 0.83 8.56 -7.50
C SER A 47 0.68 9.00 -6.04
N LEU A 48 1.40 10.03 -5.61
CA LEU A 48 1.25 10.60 -4.26
C LEU A 48 -0.14 11.19 -4.04
N GLN A 49 -0.71 11.84 -5.06
CA GLN A 49 -2.05 12.39 -5.00
C GLN A 49 -3.13 11.30 -4.95
N GLU A 50 -2.95 10.21 -5.69
CA GLU A 50 -3.81 9.03 -5.64
C GLU A 50 -3.80 8.40 -4.24
N MET A 51 -2.60 8.14 -3.68
CA MET A 51 -2.46 7.61 -2.32
C MET A 51 -3.07 8.53 -1.25
N LYS A 52 -2.99 9.86 -1.44
CA LYS A 52 -3.68 10.82 -0.57
C LYS A 52 -5.21 10.67 -0.65
N SER A 53 -5.75 10.50 -1.85
CA SER A 53 -7.19 10.32 -2.03
C SER A 53 -7.70 9.02 -1.40
N GLU A 54 -6.97 7.92 -1.55
CA GLU A 54 -7.29 6.65 -0.90
C GLU A 54 -7.22 6.74 0.62
N LEU A 55 -6.23 7.47 1.15
CA LEU A 55 -6.11 7.71 2.59
C LEU A 55 -7.32 8.50 3.14
N GLU A 56 -7.80 9.51 2.43
CA GLU A 56 -8.98 10.26 2.83
C GLU A 56 -10.26 9.41 2.78
N ILE A 57 -10.42 8.57 1.76
CA ILE A 57 -11.53 7.60 1.69
C ILE A 57 -11.46 6.63 2.88
N TYR A 58 -10.27 6.14 3.22
CA TYR A 58 -10.08 5.26 4.37
C TYR A 58 -10.43 5.96 5.69
N LYS A 59 -10.01 7.21 5.88
CA LYS A 59 -10.37 8.00 7.07
C LYS A 59 -11.87 8.21 7.17
N GLU A 60 -12.54 8.54 6.08
CA GLU A 60 -13.99 8.72 6.05
C GLU A 60 -14.72 7.40 6.40
N ASN A 61 -14.28 6.29 5.83
CA ASN A 61 -14.83 4.97 6.14
C ASN A 61 -14.63 4.59 7.61
N ASN A 62 -13.45 4.86 8.18
CA ASN A 62 -13.18 4.63 9.59
C ASN A 62 -14.06 5.52 10.49
N ALA A 63 -14.27 6.79 10.12
CA ALA A 63 -15.17 7.69 10.83
C ALA A 63 -16.63 7.20 10.79
N ARG A 64 -17.12 6.76 9.62
CA ARG A 64 -18.46 6.16 9.47
C ARG A 64 -18.63 4.90 10.32
N GLN A 65 -17.63 4.02 10.33
CA GLN A 65 -17.62 2.82 11.17
C GLN A 65 -17.63 3.17 12.66
N SER A 66 -16.81 4.14 13.09
CA SER A 66 -16.78 4.62 14.48
C SER A 66 -18.13 5.16 14.93
N SER A 67 -18.79 5.98 14.09
CA SER A 67 -20.14 6.47 14.37
C SER A 67 -21.16 5.34 14.50
N LYS A 68 -21.10 4.33 13.61
CA LYS A 68 -21.99 3.17 13.69
C LYS A 68 -21.77 2.36 14.97
N ILE A 69 -20.52 2.15 15.38
CA ILE A 69 -20.18 1.49 16.65
C ILE A 69 -20.73 2.30 17.83
N GLN A 70 -20.62 3.63 17.81
CA GLN A 70 -21.16 4.48 18.87
C GLN A 70 -22.68 4.37 18.97
N THR A 71 -23.40 4.38 17.85
CA THR A 71 -24.86 4.17 17.83
C THR A 71 -25.23 2.79 18.38
N LEU A 72 -24.54 1.73 17.95
CA LEU A 72 -24.80 0.37 18.44
C LEU A 72 -24.54 0.25 19.95
N LYS A 73 -23.47 0.87 20.46
CA LYS A 73 -23.19 0.92 21.91
C LYS A 73 -24.30 1.63 22.68
N ALA A 74 -24.84 2.73 22.15
CA ALA A 74 -25.95 3.42 22.79
C ALA A 74 -27.21 2.54 22.85
N GLN A 75 -27.53 1.83 21.76
CA GLN A 75 -28.67 0.91 21.71
C GLN A 75 -28.51 -0.28 22.68
N VAL A 76 -27.30 -0.84 22.81
CA VAL A 76 -27.03 -1.91 23.79
C VAL A 76 -27.28 -1.41 25.21
N LYS A 77 -26.82 -0.20 25.54
CA LYS A 77 -27.04 0.39 26.86
C LYS A 77 -28.53 0.61 27.17
N GLU A 78 -29.29 1.08 26.20
CA GLU A 78 -30.76 1.24 26.33
C GLU A 78 -31.45 -0.11 26.56
N LEU A 79 -31.05 -1.15 25.82
CA LEU A 79 -31.57 -2.51 26.00
C LEU A 79 -31.21 -3.09 27.38
N GLU A 80 -30.01 -2.83 27.89
CA GLU A 80 -29.60 -3.22 29.24
C GLU A 80 -30.46 -2.52 30.31
N GLU A 81 -30.72 -1.22 30.15
CA GLU A 81 -31.58 -0.47 31.06
C GLU A 81 -33.03 -1.00 31.05
N ILE A 82 -33.59 -1.27 29.87
CA ILE A 82 -34.91 -1.91 29.73
C ILE A 82 -34.92 -3.28 30.41
N ALA A 83 -33.88 -4.11 30.22
CA ALA A 83 -33.80 -5.42 30.84
C ALA A 83 -33.80 -5.32 32.37
N THR A 84 -33.03 -4.39 32.95
CA THR A 84 -33.03 -4.16 34.41
C THR A 84 -34.41 -3.72 34.91
N SER A 85 -35.08 -2.80 34.20
CA SER A 85 -36.44 -2.35 34.54
C SER A 85 -37.45 -3.50 34.49
N VAL A 86 -37.42 -4.32 33.44
CA VAL A 86 -38.29 -5.50 33.30
C VAL A 86 -38.05 -6.51 34.43
N THR A 87 -36.81 -6.76 34.81
CA THR A 87 -36.52 -7.67 35.94
C THR A 87 -37.06 -7.14 37.27
N SER A 88 -36.99 -5.82 37.50
CA SER A 88 -37.56 -5.16 38.68
C SER A 88 -39.09 -5.30 38.71
N VAL A 89 -39.78 -4.95 37.62
CA VAL A 89 -41.24 -5.09 37.49
C VAL A 89 -41.69 -6.54 37.65
N LYS A 90 -40.94 -7.51 37.10
CA LYS A 90 -41.20 -8.93 37.28
C LYS A 90 -41.10 -9.36 38.75
N SER A 91 -40.10 -8.87 39.48
CA SER A 91 -39.95 -9.15 40.91
C SER A 91 -41.11 -8.57 41.73
N GLN A 92 -41.51 -7.33 41.44
CA GLN A 92 -42.60 -6.63 42.12
C GLN A 92 -43.95 -7.30 41.87
N SER A 93 -44.26 -7.61 40.61
CA SER A 93 -45.48 -8.35 40.24
C SER A 93 -45.50 -9.75 40.84
N GLY A 94 -44.36 -10.46 40.87
CA GLY A 94 -44.22 -11.74 41.55
C GLY A 94 -44.58 -11.68 43.04
N ALA A 95 -44.09 -10.65 43.75
CA ALA A 95 -44.42 -10.42 45.15
C ALA A 95 -45.91 -10.10 45.36
N TYR A 96 -46.50 -9.30 44.47
CA TYR A 96 -47.93 -8.96 44.51
C TYR A 96 -48.83 -10.17 44.24
N ILE A 97 -48.52 -10.97 43.22
CA ILE A 97 -49.22 -12.22 42.90
C ILE A 97 -49.15 -13.19 44.07
N TYR A 98 -47.97 -13.34 44.69
CA TYR A 98 -47.81 -14.20 45.86
C TYR A 98 -48.69 -13.76 47.04
N THR A 99 -48.76 -12.45 47.29
CA THR A 99 -49.61 -11.88 48.35
C THR A 99 -51.09 -12.09 48.07
N LEU A 100 -51.55 -11.88 46.83
CA LEU A 100 -52.93 -12.15 46.42
C LEU A 100 -53.28 -13.63 46.52
N LYS A 101 -52.37 -14.52 46.10
CA LYS A 101 -52.57 -15.97 46.19
C LYS A 101 -52.74 -16.43 47.63
N ARG A 102 -51.94 -15.88 48.55
CA ARG A 102 -52.09 -16.13 50.00
C ARG A 102 -53.45 -15.69 50.52
N LYS A 103 -53.87 -14.45 50.22
CA LYS A 103 -55.19 -13.94 50.64
C LYS A 103 -56.36 -14.76 50.07
N ASN A 104 -56.28 -15.19 48.81
CA ASN A 104 -57.29 -16.06 48.21
C ASN A 104 -57.35 -17.42 48.91
N GLN A 105 -56.20 -17.97 49.32
CA GLN A 105 -56.16 -19.20 50.10
C GLN A 105 -56.80 -19.01 51.48
N GLU A 106 -56.46 -17.94 52.20
CA GLU A 106 -57.08 -17.61 53.50
C GLU A 106 -58.60 -17.43 53.39
N LEU A 107 -59.08 -16.76 52.33
CA LEU A 107 -60.51 -16.61 52.06
C LEU A 107 -61.18 -17.96 51.75
N SER A 108 -60.53 -18.82 50.96
CA SER A 108 -61.05 -20.16 50.65
C SER A 108 -61.16 -21.03 51.91
N GLU A 109 -60.17 -20.96 52.80
CA GLU A 109 -60.20 -21.63 54.11
C GLU A 109 -61.35 -21.10 54.98
N ARG A 110 -61.55 -19.78 55.00
CA ARG A 110 -62.66 -19.15 55.73
C ARG A 110 -64.03 -19.56 55.19
N VAL A 111 -64.19 -19.65 53.87
CA VAL A 111 -65.41 -20.15 53.23
C VAL A 111 -65.67 -21.60 53.62
N SER A 112 -64.66 -22.46 53.57
CA SER A 112 -64.79 -23.87 53.98
C SER A 112 -65.21 -24.02 55.45
N GLU A 113 -64.65 -23.22 56.35
CA GLU A 113 -65.04 -23.21 57.77
C GLU A 113 -66.50 -22.75 57.97
N LEU A 114 -66.93 -21.71 57.25
CA LEU A 114 -68.31 -21.23 57.30
C LEU A 114 -69.29 -22.26 56.74
N GLU A 115 -68.95 -22.94 55.64
CA GLU A 115 -69.75 -24.03 55.09
C GLU A 115 -69.90 -25.19 56.09
N LYS A 116 -68.82 -25.54 56.81
CA LYS A 116 -68.86 -26.56 57.85
C LYS A 116 -69.80 -26.16 59.00
N HIS A 117 -69.72 -24.91 59.46
CA HIS A 117 -70.65 -24.39 60.47
C HIS A 117 -72.11 -24.42 59.98
N LEU A 118 -72.36 -24.02 58.73
CA LEU A 118 -73.70 -24.07 58.12
C LEU A 118 -74.25 -25.50 58.08
N ARG A 119 -73.44 -26.49 57.68
CA ARG A 119 -73.85 -27.91 57.70
C ARG A 119 -74.22 -28.37 59.11
N MET A 120 -73.45 -27.98 60.13
CA MET A 120 -73.78 -28.32 61.52
C MET A 120 -75.09 -27.68 62.00
N LEU A 121 -75.31 -26.40 61.68
CA LEU A 121 -76.55 -25.70 62.04
C LEU A 121 -77.78 -26.32 61.36
N LEU A 122 -77.67 -26.72 60.09
CA LEU A 122 -78.74 -27.42 59.38
C LEU A 122 -79.11 -28.74 60.07
N VAL A 123 -78.12 -29.57 60.44
CA VAL A 123 -78.37 -30.83 61.17
C VAL A 123 -79.00 -30.55 62.55
N SER A 124 -78.56 -29.51 63.26
CA SER A 124 -79.14 -29.13 64.54
C SER A 124 -80.60 -28.66 64.40
N ARG A 125 -80.90 -27.89 63.35
CA ARG A 125 -82.26 -27.43 63.03
C ARG A 125 -83.17 -28.62 62.72
N GLU A 126 -82.72 -29.54 61.87
CA GLU A 126 -83.52 -30.72 61.49
C GLU A 126 -83.85 -31.60 62.71
N LYS A 127 -82.89 -31.78 63.63
CA LYS A 127 -83.15 -32.46 64.91
C LYS A 127 -84.18 -31.72 65.78
N ALA A 128 -84.20 -30.39 65.78
CA ALA A 128 -85.18 -29.60 66.51
C ALA A 128 -86.58 -29.70 65.87
N GLU A 129 -86.66 -29.66 64.54
CA GLU A 129 -87.91 -29.84 63.79
C GLU A 129 -88.53 -31.21 64.01
N GLN A 130 -87.72 -32.28 63.97
CA GLN A 130 -88.18 -33.64 64.31
C GLN A 130 -88.77 -33.72 65.73
N LYS A 131 -88.19 -33.01 66.70
CA LYS A 131 -88.73 -32.93 68.06
C LYS A 131 -90.08 -32.21 68.10
N VAL A 132 -90.22 -31.07 67.41
CA VAL A 132 -91.47 -30.32 67.33
C VAL A 132 -92.57 -31.18 66.71
N ALA A 133 -92.31 -31.82 65.57
CA ALA A 133 -93.26 -32.72 64.92
C ALA A 133 -93.72 -33.87 65.85
N SER A 134 -92.80 -34.41 66.66
CA SER A 134 -93.15 -35.45 67.65
C SER A 134 -94.05 -34.94 68.78
N LEU A 135 -93.90 -33.66 69.19
CA LEU A 135 -94.73 -33.03 70.20
C LEU A 135 -96.11 -32.65 69.65
N GLU A 136 -96.17 -32.14 68.42
CA GLU A 136 -97.43 -31.84 67.73
C GLU A 136 -98.31 -33.09 67.59
N LYS A 137 -97.71 -34.24 67.22
CA LYS A 137 -98.44 -35.51 67.17
C LYS A 137 -99.04 -35.90 68.52
N LYS A 138 -98.28 -35.75 69.61
CA LYS A 138 -98.77 -36.01 70.98
C LYS A 138 -99.92 -35.07 71.36
N LEU A 139 -99.83 -33.80 70.97
CA LEU A 139 -100.87 -32.80 71.26
C LEU A 139 -102.17 -33.13 70.50
N ALA A 140 -102.06 -33.52 69.23
CA ALA A 140 -103.20 -33.97 68.44
C ALA A 140 -103.89 -35.19 69.09
N GLU A 141 -103.12 -36.20 69.51
CA GLU A 141 -103.64 -37.38 70.21
C GLU A 141 -104.38 -37.03 71.51
N VAL A 142 -103.92 -36.02 72.27
CA VAL A 142 -104.60 -35.54 73.48
C VAL A 142 -105.89 -34.78 73.13
N THR A 143 -105.87 -33.99 72.06
CA THR A 143 -107.01 -33.18 71.61
C THR A 143 -108.16 -34.05 71.11
N ASP A 144 -107.87 -35.13 70.40
CA ASP A 144 -108.85 -36.12 69.94
C ASP A 144 -109.50 -36.87 71.11
N LYS A 145 -108.70 -37.22 72.14
CA LYS A 145 -109.21 -37.83 73.38
C LYS A 145 -110.14 -36.90 74.15
N LEU A 146 -109.81 -35.61 74.22
CA LEU A 146 -110.63 -34.61 74.89
C LEU A 146 -111.95 -34.36 74.13
N SER A 147 -111.88 -34.24 72.80
CA SER A 147 -113.05 -34.05 71.93
C SER A 147 -114.04 -35.22 72.02
N SER A 148 -113.54 -36.43 72.24
CA SER A 148 -114.38 -37.64 72.44
C SER A 148 -115.14 -37.65 73.78
N SER A 149 -114.74 -36.82 74.75
CA SER A 149 -115.27 -36.85 76.13
C SER A 149 -116.40 -35.84 76.41
N MET A 150 -116.64 -34.88 75.51
CA MET A 150 -117.59 -33.77 75.74
C MET A 150 -118.74 -33.75 74.72
N ASN A 151 -119.69 -34.68 74.84
CA ASN A 151 -120.92 -34.68 74.03
C ASN A 151 -122.14 -34.95 74.96
N ILE A 152 -122.77 -33.89 75.51
CA ILE A 152 -124.05 -33.97 76.25
C ILE A 152 -124.95 -32.77 75.90
N ASP A 153 -126.20 -33.09 75.53
CA ASP A 153 -127.35 -32.24 75.20
C ASP A 153 -128.28 -32.09 76.43
N ILE A 154 -128.89 -30.91 76.63
CA ILE A 154 -129.95 -30.70 77.64
C ILE A 154 -131.06 -29.81 77.07
N LYS A 155 -132.29 -30.34 77.06
CA LYS A 155 -133.55 -29.66 76.70
C LYS A 155 -134.69 -30.05 77.66
N GLY A 156 -135.61 -29.10 77.93
CA GLY A 156 -136.91 -29.25 78.63
C GLY A 156 -137.12 -28.12 79.67
N GLN A 157 -137.98 -27.09 79.55
CA GLN A 157 -139.47 -26.99 79.39
C GLN A 157 -140.21 -27.62 80.62
N GLU A 158 -141.20 -27.05 81.34
CA GLU A 158 -142.30 -26.08 81.13
C GLU A 158 -142.82 -25.40 82.45
N ASP A 159 -143.59 -24.31 82.24
CA ASP A 159 -144.67 -23.51 82.92
C ASP A 159 -145.55 -24.13 84.08
N PRO A 160 -146.62 -23.50 84.71
CA PRO A 160 -147.11 -22.08 84.83
C PRO A 160 -147.64 -21.57 86.22
N LEU A 161 -147.74 -20.23 86.38
CA LEU A 161 -148.77 -19.31 87.01
C LEU A 161 -149.49 -19.65 88.36
N GLY A 162 -149.85 -18.74 89.30
CA GLY A 162 -149.79 -17.27 89.47
C GLY A 162 -150.51 -16.82 90.78
N PHE A 163 -150.19 -15.63 91.33
CA PHE A 163 -151.03 -14.86 92.27
C PHE A 163 -150.57 -13.38 92.35
N LEU A 164 -151.51 -12.48 92.56
CA LEU A 164 -151.56 -11.08 92.08
C LEU A 164 -150.95 -10.00 93.01
N GLU A 165 -150.46 -8.93 92.36
CA GLU A 165 -150.72 -7.49 92.66
C GLU A 165 -150.13 -6.79 93.89
N LYS A 166 -149.05 -7.30 94.50
CA LYS A 166 -148.06 -6.43 95.20
C LYS A 166 -146.73 -6.32 94.43
N ASP A 167 -146.72 -6.96 93.27
CA ASP A 167 -145.54 -7.31 92.51
C ASP A 167 -145.29 -6.36 91.34
N GLU A 168 -146.15 -5.39 90.99
CA GLU A 168 -145.89 -4.55 89.80
C GLU A 168 -144.72 -3.55 90.01
N ALA A 169 -144.61 -2.96 91.20
CA ALA A 169 -143.46 -2.13 91.59
C ALA A 169 -142.18 -2.98 91.82
N ALA A 170 -142.33 -4.21 92.33
CA ALA A 170 -141.23 -5.14 92.53
C ALA A 170 -140.78 -5.77 91.19
N LEU A 171 -141.69 -6.05 90.27
CA LEU A 171 -141.45 -6.54 88.91
C LEU A 171 -140.81 -5.45 88.08
N THR A 172 -141.28 -4.20 88.14
CA THR A 172 -140.62 -3.08 87.44
C THR A 172 -139.23 -2.84 88.00
N LYS A 173 -139.03 -2.82 89.32
CA LYS A 173 -137.69 -2.74 89.93
C LYS A 173 -136.80 -3.91 89.55
N LYS A 174 -137.28 -5.15 89.63
CA LYS A 174 -136.55 -6.37 89.27
C LYS A 174 -136.27 -6.44 87.77
N THR A 175 -137.15 -5.87 86.94
CA THR A 175 -136.95 -5.72 85.49
C THR A 175 -135.90 -4.65 85.21
N PHE A 176 -135.91 -3.53 85.94
CA PHE A 176 -134.86 -2.52 85.87
C PHE A 176 -133.51 -3.05 86.35
N GLU A 177 -133.46 -3.80 87.45
CA GLU A 177 -132.24 -4.44 87.95
C GLU A 177 -131.70 -5.44 86.93
N ARG A 178 -132.54 -6.33 86.39
CA ARG A 178 -132.14 -7.24 85.30
C ARG A 178 -131.66 -6.49 84.06
N ASN A 179 -132.35 -5.44 83.63
CA ASN A 179 -131.95 -4.62 82.49
C ASN A 179 -130.60 -3.94 82.76
N ASN A 180 -130.36 -3.46 83.98
CA ASN A 180 -129.10 -2.85 84.36
C ASN A 180 -127.95 -3.87 84.36
N THR A 181 -128.20 -5.10 84.85
CA THR A 181 -127.23 -6.21 84.75
C THR A 181 -126.92 -6.57 83.29
N ILE A 182 -127.94 -6.67 82.43
CA ILE A 182 -127.76 -6.94 80.99
C ILE A 182 -126.98 -5.82 80.30
N LEU A 183 -127.24 -4.56 80.64
CA LEU A 183 -126.50 -3.41 80.10
C LEU A 183 -125.05 -3.39 80.59
N LEU A 184 -124.78 -3.76 81.84
CA LEU A 184 -123.43 -3.93 82.36
C LEU A 184 -122.67 -5.07 81.66
N GLU A 185 -123.31 -6.21 81.42
CA GLU A 185 -122.74 -7.33 80.65
C GLU A 185 -122.40 -6.86 79.23
N ARG A 186 -123.34 -6.21 78.54
CA ARG A 186 -123.11 -5.65 77.20
C ARG A 186 -122.00 -4.61 77.18
N LEU A 187 -121.90 -3.76 78.20
CA LEU A 187 -120.81 -2.79 78.30
C LEU A 187 -119.46 -3.48 78.43
N LYS A 188 -119.37 -4.53 79.26
CA LYS A 188 -118.15 -5.36 79.40
C LYS A 188 -117.80 -6.06 78.09
N ASP A 189 -118.77 -6.66 77.41
CA ASP A 189 -118.55 -7.31 76.11
C ASP A 189 -118.03 -6.30 75.07
N LYS A 190 -118.59 -5.09 75.05
CA LYS A 190 -118.13 -4.01 74.19
C LYS A 190 -116.74 -3.51 74.56
N GLN A 191 -116.40 -3.45 75.85
CA GLN A 191 -115.07 -3.11 76.32
C GLN A 191 -114.04 -4.16 75.89
N ILE A 192 -114.33 -5.45 76.08
CA ILE A 192 -113.47 -6.56 75.64
C ILE A 192 -113.27 -6.53 74.11
N ALA A 193 -114.34 -6.28 73.35
CA ALA A 193 -114.25 -6.15 71.90
C ALA A 193 -113.40 -4.94 71.47
N TRP A 194 -113.53 -3.81 72.17
CA TRP A 194 -112.69 -2.63 71.95
C TRP A 194 -111.22 -2.92 72.26
N ASP A 195 -110.93 -3.54 73.40
CA ASP A 195 -109.57 -3.87 73.82
C ASP A 195 -108.90 -4.85 72.85
N ASN A 196 -109.63 -5.87 72.37
CA ASN A 196 -109.14 -6.78 71.32
C ASN A 196 -108.85 -6.04 70.01
N CYS A 197 -109.75 -5.15 69.58
CA CYS A 197 -109.54 -4.31 68.39
C CYS A 197 -108.30 -3.41 68.53
N CYS A 198 -108.10 -2.79 69.70
CA CYS A 198 -106.90 -2.00 69.99
C CYS A 198 -105.62 -2.84 69.95
N GLN A 199 -105.64 -4.07 70.48
CA GLN A 199 -104.49 -4.99 70.41
C GLN A 199 -104.19 -5.43 68.97
N GLU A 200 -105.22 -5.72 68.17
CA GLU A 200 -105.07 -6.05 66.75
C GLU A 200 -104.44 -4.89 65.98
N LEU A 201 -104.91 -3.66 66.20
CA LEU A 201 -104.37 -2.46 65.56
C LEU A 201 -102.90 -2.25 65.94
N LEU A 202 -102.55 -2.39 67.23
CA LEU A 202 -101.16 -2.33 67.70
C LEU A 202 -100.27 -3.40 67.05
N HIS A 203 -100.78 -4.61 66.86
CA HIS A 203 -100.03 -5.67 66.19
C HIS A 203 -99.86 -5.40 64.69
N LYS A 204 -100.86 -4.83 64.02
CA LYS A 204 -100.75 -4.40 62.61
C LYS A 204 -99.75 -3.26 62.45
N GLU A 205 -99.74 -2.29 63.35
CA GLU A 205 -98.77 -1.19 63.38
C GLU A 205 -97.32 -1.70 63.53
N LYS A 206 -97.10 -2.66 64.45
CA LYS A 206 -95.80 -3.34 64.58
C LYS A 206 -95.38 -4.06 63.30
N LYS A 207 -96.29 -4.80 62.67
CA LYS A 207 -96.00 -5.49 61.39
C LYS A 207 -95.71 -4.50 60.27
N PHE A 208 -96.43 -3.38 60.22
CA PHE A 208 -96.19 -2.33 59.22
C PHE A 208 -94.80 -1.74 59.38
N THR A 209 -94.41 -1.34 60.61
CA THR A 209 -93.07 -0.80 60.89
C THR A 209 -91.95 -1.81 60.64
N GLU A 210 -92.17 -3.11 60.87
CA GLU A 210 -91.22 -4.17 60.52
C GLU A 210 -91.05 -4.32 59.00
N LEU A 211 -92.14 -4.32 58.24
CA LEU A 211 -92.11 -4.40 56.78
C LEU A 211 -91.47 -3.16 56.17
N ASP A 212 -91.77 -1.98 56.69
CA ASP A 212 -91.19 -0.70 56.24
C ASP A 212 -89.67 -0.68 56.46
N ARG A 213 -89.22 -1.13 57.64
CA ARG A 213 -87.79 -1.30 57.93
C ARG A 213 -87.13 -2.31 56.99
N ALA A 214 -87.79 -3.42 56.67
CA ALA A 214 -87.26 -4.43 55.74
C ALA A 214 -87.19 -3.91 54.29
N LEU A 215 -88.19 -3.15 53.85
CA LEU A 215 -88.20 -2.51 52.54
C LEU A 215 -87.05 -1.51 52.43
N HIS A 216 -86.88 -0.64 53.43
CA HIS A 216 -85.77 0.30 53.45
C HIS A 216 -84.42 -0.43 53.41
N ALA A 217 -84.22 -1.48 54.22
CA ALA A 217 -82.99 -2.28 54.18
C ALA A 217 -82.70 -2.83 52.78
N SER A 218 -83.69 -3.43 52.12
CA SER A 218 -83.59 -3.93 50.74
C SER A 218 -83.28 -2.82 49.72
N MET A 219 -83.89 -1.65 49.87
CA MET A 219 -83.59 -0.49 49.03
C MET A 219 -82.15 0.03 49.20
N TYR A 220 -81.63 0.04 50.42
CA TYR A 220 -80.22 0.39 50.65
C TYR A 220 -79.28 -0.65 50.04
N GLU A 221 -79.55 -1.94 50.22
CA GLU A 221 -78.76 -3.03 49.63
C GLU A 221 -78.74 -2.94 48.09
N THR A 222 -79.90 -2.78 47.45
CA THR A 222 -79.98 -2.61 45.98
C THR A 222 -79.26 -1.37 45.49
N LYS A 223 -79.31 -0.25 46.23
CA LYS A 223 -78.53 0.94 45.90
C LYS A 223 -77.03 0.70 46.02
N THR A 224 -76.58 0.01 47.07
CA THR A 224 -75.16 -0.32 47.23
C THR A 224 -74.66 -1.23 46.11
N THR A 225 -75.39 -2.29 45.75
CA THR A 225 -74.99 -3.19 44.66
C THR A 225 -74.99 -2.48 43.31
N GLN A 226 -75.93 -1.58 43.06
CA GLN A 226 -75.94 -0.74 41.85
C GLN A 226 -74.71 0.18 41.78
N THR A 227 -74.31 0.82 42.88
CA THR A 227 -73.09 1.66 42.90
C THR A 227 -71.82 0.85 42.68
N LEU A 228 -71.74 -0.37 43.23
CA LEU A 228 -70.61 -1.27 43.00
C LEU A 228 -70.54 -1.72 41.54
N TYR A 229 -71.68 -2.09 40.95
CA TYR A 229 -71.75 -2.43 39.53
C TYR A 229 -71.30 -1.28 38.62
N GLN A 230 -71.79 -0.06 38.88
CA GLN A 230 -71.40 1.10 38.10
C GLN A 230 -69.90 1.41 38.23
N THR A 231 -69.36 1.29 39.44
CA THR A 231 -67.92 1.45 39.69
C THR A 231 -67.10 0.42 38.93
N PHE A 232 -67.53 -0.84 38.95
CA PHE A 232 -66.88 -1.94 38.22
C PHE A 232 -66.87 -1.69 36.71
N ILE A 233 -68.00 -1.30 36.13
CA ILE A 233 -68.10 -0.96 34.70
C ILE A 233 -67.20 0.23 34.34
N SER A 234 -67.17 1.28 35.16
CA SER A 234 -66.27 2.41 34.94
C SER A 234 -64.79 2.00 34.99
N GLN A 235 -64.41 1.13 35.93
CA GLN A 235 -63.04 0.60 36.02
C GLN A 235 -62.68 -0.21 34.77
N LEU A 236 -63.56 -1.12 34.32
CA LEU A 236 -63.34 -1.88 33.10
C LEU A 236 -63.19 -0.98 31.87
N ALA A 237 -64.02 0.05 31.73
CA ALA A 237 -63.91 1.01 30.64
C ALA A 237 -62.57 1.74 30.65
N THR A 238 -62.06 2.15 31.82
CA THR A 238 -60.73 2.78 31.92
C THR A 238 -59.59 1.82 31.56
N LEU A 239 -59.67 0.56 31.98
CA LEU A 239 -58.67 -0.48 31.68
C LEU A 239 -58.59 -0.82 30.19
N LEU A 240 -59.74 -0.82 29.50
CA LEU A 240 -59.83 -1.15 28.09
C LEU A 240 -59.57 0.06 27.17
N SER A 241 -59.52 1.26 27.75
CA SER A 241 -59.11 2.48 27.05
C SER A 241 -57.60 2.50 26.86
N ASN A 242 -57.13 3.11 25.76
CA ASN A 242 -55.72 3.35 25.50
C ASN A 242 -55.51 4.79 25.01
N THR A 243 -54.28 5.13 24.62
CA THR A 243 -53.91 6.48 24.15
C THR A 243 -54.73 6.99 22.96
N PHE A 244 -55.35 6.10 22.18
CA PHE A 244 -56.05 6.44 20.95
C PHE A 244 -57.56 6.16 21.01
N ILE A 245 -58.02 5.30 21.92
CA ILE A 245 -59.40 4.84 22.00
C ILE A 245 -59.88 4.96 23.45
N THR A 246 -60.95 5.72 23.66
CA THR A 246 -61.63 5.85 24.95
C THR A 246 -62.90 4.99 24.93
N VAL A 247 -63.05 4.12 25.92
CA VAL A 247 -64.20 3.21 26.05
C VAL A 247 -65.20 3.85 26.99
N ALA A 248 -66.46 3.94 26.57
CA ALA A 248 -67.52 4.44 27.43
C ALA A 248 -67.78 3.49 28.61
N GLY A 249 -68.16 4.04 29.77
CA GLY A 249 -68.56 3.29 30.98
C GLY A 249 -69.92 2.59 30.85
N THR A 250 -70.13 1.87 29.75
CA THR A 250 -71.33 1.07 29.49
C THR A 250 -70.94 -0.35 29.13
N GLU A 251 -71.77 -1.32 29.53
CA GLU A 251 -71.51 -2.74 29.28
C GLU A 251 -71.36 -3.05 27.78
N LYS A 252 -72.16 -2.40 26.94
CA LYS A 252 -72.12 -2.57 25.48
C LYS A 252 -70.78 -2.14 24.88
N ALA A 253 -70.30 -0.94 25.23
CA ALA A 253 -69.03 -0.42 24.71
C ALA A 253 -67.84 -1.27 25.15
N ILE A 254 -67.87 -1.79 26.39
CA ILE A 254 -66.87 -2.73 26.91
C ILE A 254 -66.87 -4.03 26.10
N LYS A 255 -68.03 -4.62 25.84
CA LYS A 255 -68.14 -5.86 25.04
C LYS A 255 -67.63 -5.66 23.60
N GLU A 256 -68.02 -4.57 22.95
CA GLU A 256 -67.56 -4.23 21.61
C GLU A 256 -66.03 -4.07 21.56
N ARG A 257 -65.45 -3.38 22.55
CA ARG A 257 -63.99 -3.22 22.63
C ARG A 257 -63.25 -4.54 22.85
N ILE A 258 -63.77 -5.39 23.74
CA ILE A 258 -63.18 -6.72 23.96
C ILE A 258 -63.23 -7.53 22.66
N GLN A 259 -64.37 -7.51 21.96
CA GLN A 259 -64.53 -8.23 20.70
C GLN A 259 -63.59 -7.71 19.61
N GLU A 260 -63.37 -6.40 19.52
CA GLU A 260 -62.40 -5.80 18.61
C GLU A 260 -60.96 -6.26 18.92
N ILE A 261 -60.55 -6.21 20.21
CA ILE A 261 -59.23 -6.64 20.65
C ILE A 261 -59.03 -8.14 20.32
N CYS A 262 -60.01 -8.97 20.63
CA CYS A 262 -59.97 -10.40 20.28
C CYS A 262 -59.98 -10.63 18.77
N GLY A 263 -60.76 -9.87 17.99
CA GLY A 263 -60.76 -9.97 16.53
C GLY A 263 -59.42 -9.57 15.90
N SER A 264 -58.70 -8.63 16.52
CA SER A 264 -57.36 -8.22 16.09
C SER A 264 -56.26 -9.23 16.43
N GLU A 265 -56.56 -10.27 17.21
CA GLU A 265 -55.61 -11.31 17.64
C GLU A 265 -54.82 -11.92 16.49
N HIS A 266 -55.54 -12.40 15.49
CA HIS A 266 -54.91 -13.02 14.33
C HIS A 266 -53.99 -12.06 13.56
N SER A 267 -54.29 -10.76 13.56
CA SER A 267 -53.49 -9.75 12.86
C SER A 267 -52.13 -9.51 13.55
N TRP A 268 -52.13 -9.25 14.87
CA TRP A 268 -50.85 -9.06 15.57
C TRP A 268 -50.06 -10.37 15.71
N LYS A 269 -50.74 -11.52 15.75
CA LYS A 269 -50.09 -12.84 15.72
C LYS A 269 -49.38 -13.09 14.38
N SER A 270 -50.06 -12.88 13.25
CA SER A 270 -49.44 -12.97 11.92
C SER A 270 -48.25 -12.02 11.77
N LYS A 271 -48.39 -10.78 12.26
CA LYS A 271 -47.30 -9.80 12.22
C LYS A 271 -46.12 -10.18 13.11
N THR A 272 -46.39 -10.83 14.25
CA THR A 272 -45.35 -11.37 15.13
C THR A 272 -44.60 -12.50 14.44
N ASP A 273 -45.32 -13.43 13.79
CA ASP A 273 -44.72 -14.55 13.04
C ASP A 273 -43.86 -14.03 11.87
N GLU A 274 -44.33 -13.03 11.11
CA GLU A 274 -43.55 -12.37 10.05
C GLU A 274 -42.27 -11.73 10.58
N LEU A 275 -42.36 -10.98 11.69
CA LEU A 275 -41.19 -10.39 12.32
C LEU A 275 -40.23 -11.46 12.83
N GLN A 276 -40.75 -12.55 13.40
CA GLN A 276 -39.96 -13.68 13.87
C GLN A 276 -39.22 -14.37 12.73
N GLN A 277 -39.87 -14.60 11.58
CA GLN A 277 -39.22 -15.11 10.37
C GLN A 277 -38.14 -14.17 9.84
N LYS A 278 -38.39 -12.86 9.87
CA LYS A 278 -37.41 -11.86 9.45
C LYS A 278 -36.19 -11.83 10.37
N VAL A 279 -36.39 -11.96 11.68
CA VAL A 279 -35.30 -12.08 12.66
C VAL A 279 -34.48 -13.34 12.36
N LEU A 280 -35.11 -14.50 12.15
CA LEU A 280 -34.41 -15.74 11.81
C LEU A 280 -33.58 -15.62 10.52
N SER A 281 -34.15 -15.00 9.47
CA SER A 281 -33.46 -14.76 8.21
C SER A 281 -32.23 -13.85 8.39
N LEU A 282 -32.37 -12.75 9.15
CA LEU A 282 -31.27 -11.83 9.43
C LEU A 282 -30.18 -12.48 10.30
N THR A 283 -30.56 -13.29 11.28
CA THR A 283 -29.62 -14.06 12.10
C THR A 283 -28.83 -15.05 11.26
N SER A 284 -29.48 -15.78 10.36
CA SER A 284 -28.80 -16.71 9.45
C SER A 284 -27.82 -16.00 8.52
N GLN A 285 -28.21 -14.83 7.97
CA GLN A 285 -27.30 -14.01 7.16
C GLN A 285 -26.09 -13.51 7.95
N LEU A 286 -26.29 -13.10 9.21
CA LEU A 286 -25.20 -12.65 10.08
C LEU A 286 -24.22 -13.79 10.41
N GLU A 287 -24.73 -15.00 10.67
CA GLU A 287 -23.91 -16.19 10.86
C GLU A 287 -23.10 -16.52 9.61
N GLN A 288 -23.72 -16.48 8.43
CA GLN A 288 -23.02 -16.70 7.16
C GLN A 288 -21.90 -15.66 6.96
N GLN A 289 -22.16 -14.38 7.25
CA GLN A 289 -21.13 -13.34 7.18
C GLN A 289 -19.99 -13.61 8.16
N ARG A 290 -20.31 -13.96 9.41
CA ARG A 290 -19.30 -14.31 10.43
C ARG A 290 -18.40 -15.46 9.95
N ASP A 291 -18.98 -16.49 9.36
CA ASP A 291 -18.24 -17.66 8.89
C ASP A 291 -17.32 -17.29 7.70
N LEU A 292 -17.80 -16.47 6.76
CA LEU A 292 -16.98 -15.91 5.68
C LEU A 292 -15.84 -15.03 6.20
N TYR A 293 -16.09 -14.20 7.22
CA TYR A 293 -15.06 -13.40 7.88
C TYR A 293 -13.99 -14.29 8.54
N HIS A 294 -14.39 -15.35 9.24
CA HIS A 294 -13.44 -16.30 9.82
C HIS A 294 -12.63 -17.05 8.77
N GLU A 295 -13.24 -17.43 7.63
CA GLU A 295 -12.53 -18.06 6.53
C GLU A 295 -11.49 -17.12 5.89
N ALA A 296 -11.88 -15.87 5.62
CA ALA A 296 -10.98 -14.84 5.09
C ALA A 296 -9.81 -14.56 6.05
N LEU A 297 -10.09 -14.48 7.35
CA LEU A 297 -9.07 -14.30 8.38
C LEU A 297 -8.09 -15.49 8.43
N SER A 298 -8.59 -16.72 8.36
CA SER A 298 -7.75 -17.93 8.29
C SER A 298 -6.85 -17.95 7.05
N LYS A 299 -7.39 -17.53 5.89
CA LYS A 299 -6.60 -17.38 4.64
C LYS A 299 -5.53 -16.30 4.79
N SER A 300 -5.85 -15.17 5.42
CA SER A 300 -4.91 -14.08 5.71
C SER A 300 -3.75 -14.55 6.60
N TYR A 301 -4.02 -15.27 7.70
CA TYR A 301 -2.98 -15.83 8.55
C TYR A 301 -2.05 -16.80 7.81
N LYS A 302 -2.60 -17.68 6.97
CA LYS A 302 -1.79 -18.58 6.14
C LYS A 302 -0.91 -17.81 5.15
N ALA A 303 -1.44 -16.76 4.52
CA ALA A 303 -0.67 -15.91 3.62
C ALA A 303 0.46 -15.17 4.36
N GLU A 304 0.20 -14.68 5.56
CA GLU A 304 1.21 -14.01 6.40
C GLU A 304 2.33 -14.97 6.83
N GLU A 305 2.00 -16.22 7.18
CA GLU A 305 3.00 -17.24 7.48
C GLU A 305 3.94 -17.50 6.29
N VAL A 306 3.40 -17.57 5.07
CA VAL A 306 4.19 -17.71 3.83
C VAL A 306 5.08 -16.48 3.61
N LEU A 307 4.55 -15.28 3.81
CA LEU A 307 5.32 -14.03 3.70
C LEU A 307 6.48 -13.99 4.71
N GLN A 308 6.26 -14.43 5.95
CA GLN A 308 7.33 -14.51 6.96
C GLN A 308 8.44 -15.49 6.54
N LYS A 309 8.06 -16.67 6.01
CA LYS A 309 9.02 -17.64 5.48
C LYS A 309 9.83 -17.07 4.32
N GLN A 310 9.17 -16.39 3.37
CA GLN A 310 9.83 -15.73 2.23
C GLN A 310 10.76 -14.60 2.70
N LYS A 311 10.33 -13.76 3.64
CA LYS A 311 11.16 -12.70 4.24
C LYS A 311 12.40 -13.27 4.92
N GLY A 312 12.27 -14.39 5.62
CA GLY A 312 13.40 -15.11 6.20
C GLY A 312 14.39 -15.61 5.14
N SER A 313 13.90 -16.16 4.03
CA SER A 313 14.73 -16.59 2.89
C SER A 313 15.42 -15.42 2.19
N LEU A 314 14.71 -14.31 1.94
CA LEU A 314 15.26 -13.11 1.32
C LEU A 314 16.43 -12.57 2.15
N LYS A 315 16.25 -12.41 3.47
CA LYS A 315 17.32 -11.98 4.38
C LYS A 315 18.56 -12.88 4.32
N ARG A 316 18.39 -14.19 4.11
CA ARG A 316 19.53 -15.11 3.93
C ARG A 316 20.26 -14.87 2.60
N VAL A 317 19.51 -14.64 1.52
CA VAL A 317 20.09 -14.33 0.20
C VAL A 317 20.78 -12.97 0.21
N GLU A 318 20.18 -11.94 0.78
CA GLU A 318 20.77 -10.61 0.94
C GLU A 318 22.12 -10.68 1.68
N LYS A 319 22.19 -11.46 2.78
CA LYS A 319 23.45 -11.69 3.50
C LYS A 319 24.51 -12.39 2.64
N LYS A 320 24.12 -13.36 1.81
CA LYS A 320 25.05 -14.05 0.89
C LYS A 320 25.57 -13.09 -0.18
N LEU A 321 24.68 -12.30 -0.77
CA LEU A 321 25.05 -11.31 -1.79
C LEU A 321 26.00 -10.25 -1.21
N ALA A 322 25.70 -9.73 -0.02
CA ALA A 322 26.59 -8.78 0.65
C ALA A 322 27.98 -9.37 0.95
N ALA A 323 28.05 -10.67 1.31
CA ALA A 323 29.33 -11.35 1.48
C ALA A 323 30.09 -11.51 0.15
N GLU A 324 29.37 -11.81 -0.93
CA GLU A 324 29.94 -11.91 -2.28
C GLU A 324 30.46 -10.56 -2.79
N ASP A 325 29.73 -9.47 -2.56
CA ASP A 325 30.16 -8.10 -2.89
C ASP A 325 31.47 -7.73 -2.17
N LEU A 326 31.59 -8.07 -0.87
CA LEU A 326 32.84 -7.85 -0.11
C LEU A 326 34.02 -8.66 -0.67
N LEU A 327 33.77 -9.88 -1.14
CA LEU A 327 34.80 -10.70 -1.79
C LEU A 327 35.21 -10.10 -3.14
N LEU A 328 34.26 -9.65 -3.95
CA LEU A 328 34.53 -9.00 -5.23
C LEU A 328 35.37 -7.73 -5.03
N GLU A 329 35.03 -6.90 -4.04
CA GLU A 329 35.80 -5.68 -3.72
C GLU A 329 37.23 -6.01 -3.27
N ARG A 330 37.41 -7.09 -2.50
CA ARG A 330 38.74 -7.62 -2.15
C ARG A 330 39.52 -8.02 -3.39
N PHE A 331 38.93 -8.81 -4.31
CA PHE A 331 39.59 -9.23 -5.54
C PHE A 331 39.96 -8.04 -6.44
N ILE A 332 39.07 -7.05 -6.59
CA ILE A 332 39.35 -5.83 -7.34
C ILE A 332 40.53 -5.08 -6.71
N SER A 333 40.56 -4.97 -5.39
CA SER A 333 41.64 -4.31 -4.66
C SER A 333 42.98 -5.02 -4.82
N GLU A 334 43.00 -6.36 -4.73
CA GLU A 334 44.19 -7.17 -5.00
C GLU A 334 44.67 -7.01 -6.44
N ARG A 335 43.77 -7.09 -7.42
CA ARG A 335 44.09 -6.88 -8.83
C ARG A 335 44.66 -5.48 -9.08
N LYS A 336 44.11 -4.44 -8.46
CA LYS A 336 44.65 -3.06 -8.52
C LYS A 336 46.07 -2.99 -7.94
N LYS A 337 46.34 -3.64 -6.80
CA LYS A 337 47.69 -3.71 -6.20
C LYS A 337 48.68 -4.41 -7.12
N LEU A 338 48.30 -5.55 -7.69
CA LEU A 338 49.12 -6.29 -8.65
C LEU A 338 49.41 -5.47 -9.90
N PHE A 339 48.40 -4.82 -10.47
CA PHE A 339 48.56 -3.94 -11.62
C PHE A 339 49.51 -2.77 -11.33
N LYS A 340 49.37 -2.12 -10.17
CA LYS A 340 50.30 -1.06 -9.74
C LYS A 340 51.73 -1.58 -9.59
N LYS A 341 51.93 -2.77 -9.02
CA LYS A 341 53.25 -3.41 -8.93
C LYS A 341 53.83 -3.71 -10.31
N ASN A 342 53.02 -4.21 -11.23
CA ASN A 342 53.43 -4.50 -12.60
C ASN A 342 53.87 -3.21 -13.34
N ILE A 343 53.07 -2.13 -13.26
CA ILE A 343 53.46 -0.82 -13.82
C ILE A 343 54.77 -0.32 -13.20
N PHE A 344 54.93 -0.44 -11.88
CA PHE A 344 56.17 -0.01 -11.22
C PHE A 344 57.39 -0.78 -11.75
N LEU A 345 57.28 -2.10 -11.91
CA LEU A 345 58.35 -2.92 -12.48
C LEU A 345 58.63 -2.57 -13.93
N GLN A 346 57.59 -2.39 -14.77
CA GLN A 346 57.74 -1.94 -16.15
C GLN A 346 58.45 -0.59 -16.23
N ASN A 347 58.05 0.39 -15.41
CA ASN A 347 58.70 1.69 -15.35
C ASN A 347 60.17 1.59 -14.92
N LYS A 348 60.50 0.70 -13.97
CA LYS A 348 61.88 0.45 -13.58
C LYS A 348 62.69 -0.13 -14.75
N THR A 349 62.15 -1.10 -15.48
CA THR A 349 62.80 -1.66 -16.68
C THR A 349 62.97 -0.59 -17.76
N ILE A 350 61.96 0.25 -18.01
CA ILE A 350 62.04 1.37 -18.98
C ILE A 350 63.12 2.36 -18.56
N GLU A 351 63.25 2.67 -17.28
CA GLU A 351 64.29 3.56 -16.75
C GLU A 351 65.70 2.97 -16.96
N GLU A 352 65.88 1.67 -16.69
CA GLU A 352 67.14 0.95 -16.94
C GLU A 352 67.48 0.93 -18.44
N LEU A 353 66.51 0.63 -19.29
CA LEU A 353 66.67 0.67 -20.75
C LEU A 353 67.00 2.09 -21.23
N SER A 354 66.32 3.13 -20.73
CA SER A 354 66.59 4.53 -21.05
C SER A 354 68.02 4.94 -20.69
N LYS A 355 68.51 4.54 -19.51
CA LYS A 355 69.91 4.77 -19.10
C LYS A 355 70.90 4.05 -20.00
N SER A 356 70.60 2.81 -20.39
CA SER A 356 71.46 2.06 -21.32
C SER A 356 71.48 2.72 -22.70
N LEU A 357 70.33 3.20 -23.18
CA LEU A 357 70.18 3.92 -24.44
C LEU A 357 70.98 5.23 -24.41
N GLU A 358 70.93 6.00 -23.33
CA GLU A 358 71.72 7.22 -23.18
C GLU A 358 73.23 6.94 -23.18
N LYS A 359 73.68 5.83 -22.56
CA LYS A 359 75.08 5.41 -22.62
C LYS A 359 75.50 5.07 -24.06
N VAL A 360 74.66 4.34 -24.80
CA VAL A 360 74.91 4.00 -26.19
C VAL A 360 74.93 5.26 -27.05
N GLU A 361 74.02 6.21 -26.83
CA GLU A 361 74.00 7.48 -27.57
C GLU A 361 75.28 8.29 -27.30
N LYS A 362 75.77 8.34 -26.05
CA LYS A 362 77.08 8.96 -25.72
C LYS A 362 78.26 8.26 -26.41
N ILE A 363 78.24 6.94 -26.51
CA ILE A 363 79.27 6.17 -27.24
C ILE A 363 79.19 6.48 -28.73
N LYS A 364 77.99 6.45 -29.32
CA LYS A 364 77.72 6.79 -30.72
C LYS A 364 78.16 8.22 -31.03
N GLU A 365 77.88 9.19 -30.17
CA GLU A 365 78.30 10.57 -30.35
C GLU A 365 79.83 10.71 -30.29
N LYS A 366 80.50 10.05 -29.33
CA LYS A 366 81.98 10.00 -29.30
C LYS A 366 82.57 9.33 -30.54
N ALA A 367 81.97 8.23 -31.00
CA ALA A 367 82.37 7.53 -32.21
C ALA A 367 82.17 8.43 -33.45
N ALA A 368 81.04 9.12 -33.56
CA ALA A 368 80.77 10.08 -34.62
C ALA A 368 81.78 11.22 -34.62
N ARG A 369 82.10 11.82 -33.46
CA ARG A 369 83.16 12.84 -33.34
C ARG A 369 84.53 12.30 -33.80
N LYS A 370 84.89 11.08 -33.43
CA LYS A 370 86.15 10.45 -33.84
C LYS A 370 86.19 10.16 -35.34
N VAL A 371 85.08 9.71 -35.93
CA VAL A 371 84.95 9.53 -37.38
C VAL A 371 85.11 10.87 -38.10
N VAL A 372 84.48 11.95 -37.62
CA VAL A 372 84.66 13.29 -38.19
C VAL A 372 86.12 13.74 -38.09
N SER A 373 86.78 13.55 -36.94
CA SER A 373 88.20 13.89 -36.75
C SER A 373 89.11 13.12 -37.71
N LEU A 374 88.94 11.81 -37.81
CA LEU A 374 89.70 10.97 -38.74
C LEU A 374 89.41 11.34 -40.20
N LYS A 375 88.17 11.73 -40.52
CA LYS A 375 87.80 12.22 -41.84
C LYS A 375 88.53 13.52 -42.17
N THR A 376 88.59 14.48 -41.23
CA THR A 376 89.34 15.74 -41.42
C THR A 376 90.84 15.52 -41.56
N GLU A 377 91.42 14.60 -40.79
CA GLU A 377 92.84 14.22 -40.95
C GLU A 377 93.10 13.54 -42.29
N LEU A 378 92.22 12.62 -42.70
CA LEU A 378 92.30 11.97 -44.01
C LEU A 378 92.22 12.99 -45.13
N ASP A 379 91.24 13.89 -45.10
CA ASP A 379 91.08 14.94 -46.12
C ASP A 379 92.31 15.86 -46.17
N TYR A 380 92.94 16.17 -45.03
CA TYR A 380 94.20 16.91 -44.98
C TYR A 380 95.36 16.13 -45.60
N THR A 381 95.55 14.86 -45.24
CA THR A 381 96.62 14.01 -45.82
C THR A 381 96.41 13.76 -47.31
N GLU A 382 95.17 13.62 -47.75
CA GLU A 382 94.80 13.50 -49.16
C GLU A 382 95.13 14.79 -49.91
N HIS A 383 94.84 15.96 -49.32
CA HIS A 383 95.21 17.23 -49.92
C HIS A 383 96.74 17.41 -50.03
N GLU A 384 97.49 17.10 -48.99
CA GLU A 384 98.96 17.18 -49.03
C GLU A 384 99.55 16.18 -50.03
N ALA A 385 99.05 14.94 -50.07
CA ALA A 385 99.46 13.95 -51.06
C ALA A 385 99.13 14.42 -52.50
N ARG A 386 97.98 15.07 -52.71
CA ARG A 386 97.60 15.64 -54.02
C ARG A 386 98.54 16.78 -54.43
N LYS A 387 98.91 17.66 -53.49
CA LYS A 387 99.87 18.75 -53.71
C LYS A 387 101.26 18.21 -54.05
N GLU A 388 101.70 17.16 -53.35
CA GLU A 388 102.98 16.50 -53.63
C GLU A 388 102.98 15.82 -54.99
N LYS A 389 101.89 15.14 -55.34
CA LYS A 389 101.69 14.57 -56.68
C LYS A 389 101.75 15.65 -57.76
N GLU A 390 101.12 16.81 -57.55
CA GLU A 390 101.19 17.94 -58.48
C GLU A 390 102.62 18.47 -58.61
N ARG A 391 103.37 18.63 -57.52
CA ARG A 391 104.81 19.01 -57.58
C ARG A 391 105.63 18.00 -58.37
N ALA A 392 105.45 16.71 -58.09
CA ALA A 392 106.13 15.63 -58.81
C ALA A 392 105.75 15.62 -60.30
N HIS A 393 104.50 15.94 -60.64
CA HIS A 393 104.06 16.06 -62.03
C HIS A 393 104.75 17.23 -62.74
N HIS A 394 104.83 18.42 -62.12
CA HIS A 394 105.57 19.55 -62.69
C HIS A 394 107.06 19.24 -62.85
N MET A 395 107.67 18.53 -61.88
CA MET A 395 109.06 18.06 -62.00
C MET A 395 109.23 17.07 -63.16
N LEU A 396 108.32 16.12 -63.32
CA LEU A 396 108.32 15.17 -64.43
C LEU A 396 108.19 15.89 -65.78
N GLU A 397 107.31 16.89 -65.86
CA GLU A 397 107.11 17.70 -67.07
C GLU A 397 108.38 18.49 -67.43
N ALA A 398 109.06 19.07 -66.44
CA ALA A 398 110.35 19.73 -66.64
C ALA A 398 111.43 18.76 -67.18
N VAL A 399 111.56 17.57 -66.58
CA VAL A 399 112.49 16.53 -67.05
C VAL A 399 112.12 16.02 -68.44
N THR A 400 110.82 15.91 -68.75
CA THR A 400 110.34 15.50 -70.07
C THR A 400 110.68 16.55 -71.13
N ASN A 401 110.57 17.83 -70.80
CA ASN A 401 110.97 18.93 -71.68
C ASN A 401 112.48 18.96 -71.91
N GLU A 402 113.30 18.76 -70.88
CA GLU A 402 114.76 18.62 -71.04
C GLU A 402 115.14 17.39 -71.88
N LEU A 403 114.45 16.27 -71.70
CA LEU A 403 114.62 15.07 -72.51
C LEU A 403 114.27 15.34 -73.97
N HIS A 404 113.19 16.07 -74.24
CA HIS A 404 112.81 16.48 -75.60
C HIS A 404 113.86 17.40 -76.25
N ILE A 405 114.48 18.31 -75.49
CA ILE A 405 115.58 19.16 -75.97
C ILE A 405 116.81 18.30 -76.29
N SER A 406 117.20 17.41 -75.37
CA SER A 406 118.34 16.49 -75.57
C SER A 406 118.11 15.53 -76.74
N LYS A 407 116.88 15.03 -76.92
CA LYS A 407 116.48 14.21 -78.07
C LYS A 407 116.66 14.97 -79.38
N ARG A 408 116.22 16.23 -79.46
CA ARG A 408 116.43 17.08 -80.65
C ARG A 408 117.91 17.34 -80.93
N ALA A 409 118.71 17.57 -79.88
CA ALA A 409 120.15 17.74 -80.03
C ALA A 409 120.82 16.45 -80.58
N LEU A 410 120.40 15.28 -80.10
CA LEU A 410 120.90 13.99 -80.58
C LEU A 410 120.49 13.70 -82.03
N GLU A 411 119.24 14.02 -82.41
CA GLU A 411 118.76 13.90 -83.79
C GLU A 411 119.58 14.80 -84.75
N GLU A 412 119.97 16.00 -84.32
CA GLU A 412 120.84 16.88 -85.11
C GLU A 412 122.29 16.38 -85.19
N VAL A 413 122.82 15.76 -84.13
CA VAL A 413 124.13 15.08 -84.17
C VAL A 413 124.09 13.90 -85.13
N ALA A 414 123.06 13.05 -85.07
CA ALA A 414 122.88 11.93 -86.00
C ALA A 414 122.75 12.41 -87.45
N ARG A 415 122.09 13.55 -87.69
CA ARG A 415 122.00 14.18 -89.02
C ARG A 415 123.36 14.65 -89.54
N ARG A 416 124.18 15.29 -88.69
CA ARG A 416 125.56 15.71 -89.03
C ARG A 416 126.47 14.51 -89.28
N GLU A 417 126.34 13.46 -88.48
CA GLU A 417 127.11 12.24 -88.62
C GLU A 417 126.81 11.54 -89.96
N LYS A 418 125.53 11.46 -90.35
CA LYS A 418 125.15 10.97 -91.68
C LYS A 418 125.77 11.80 -92.81
N GLN A 419 125.74 13.13 -92.71
CA GLN A 419 126.36 14.01 -93.72
C GLN A 419 127.88 13.81 -93.82
N LEU A 420 128.57 13.59 -92.70
CA LEU A 420 130.01 13.30 -92.68
C LEU A 420 130.35 11.93 -93.25
N VAL A 421 129.52 10.91 -93.00
CA VAL A 421 129.65 9.58 -93.60
C VAL A 421 129.44 9.67 -95.12
N ASP A 422 128.41 10.38 -95.58
CA ASP A 422 128.15 10.58 -97.02
C ASP A 422 129.30 11.35 -97.70
N PHE A 423 129.86 12.37 -97.04
CA PHE A 423 131.02 13.12 -97.54
C PHE A 423 132.29 12.25 -97.60
N ARG A 424 132.52 11.42 -96.56
CA ARG A 424 133.61 10.45 -96.52
C ARG A 424 133.49 9.44 -97.68
N GLU A 425 132.28 9.00 -98.00
CA GLU A 425 132.02 8.10 -99.12
C GLU A 425 132.28 8.79 -100.47
N ALA A 426 131.84 10.04 -100.65
CA ALA A 426 132.07 10.81 -101.86
C ALA A 426 133.57 11.03 -102.15
N ILE A 427 134.36 11.40 -101.14
CA ILE A 427 135.82 11.55 -101.30
C ILE A 427 136.48 10.21 -101.66
N THR A 428 136.07 9.12 -101.01
CA THR A 428 136.63 7.79 -101.27
C THR A 428 136.31 7.32 -102.70
N LYS A 429 135.09 7.62 -103.21
CA LYS A 429 134.69 7.38 -104.60
C LYS A 429 135.48 8.22 -105.60
N ILE A 430 135.71 9.51 -105.32
CA ILE A 430 136.49 10.40 -106.20
C ILE A 430 137.96 9.97 -106.29
N MET A 431 138.54 9.45 -105.21
CA MET A 431 139.94 8.97 -105.19
C MET A 431 140.14 7.60 -105.84
N GLY A 432 139.13 7.03 -106.52
CA GLY A 432 139.29 5.83 -107.35
C GLY A 432 139.53 4.52 -106.58
N PHE A 433 139.38 4.52 -105.25
CA PHE A 433 139.44 3.30 -104.45
C PHE A 433 138.20 2.44 -104.73
N ARG A 434 138.38 1.37 -105.50
CA ARG A 434 137.35 0.34 -105.64
C ARG A 434 137.45 -0.63 -104.47
N ILE A 435 136.42 -0.57 -103.63
CA ILE A 435 135.89 -1.56 -102.66
C ILE A 435 136.08 -1.18 -101.17
N ASN A 436 134.92 -1.04 -100.50
CA ASN A 436 134.60 -0.98 -99.07
C ASN A 436 135.24 0.15 -98.24
N THR A 437 134.56 1.30 -98.27
CA THR A 437 134.87 2.59 -97.67
C THR A 437 135.29 2.55 -96.19
N LEU A 438 134.92 1.55 -95.40
CA LEU A 438 135.10 1.59 -93.93
C LEU A 438 136.49 1.17 -93.41
N THR A 439 137.37 0.58 -94.23
CA THR A 439 138.67 0.04 -93.78
C THR A 439 139.88 0.93 -94.09
N ILE A 440 139.67 2.09 -94.72
CA ILE A 440 140.73 3.05 -95.00
C ILE A 440 140.78 4.07 -93.87
N SER A 441 141.89 4.14 -93.13
CA SER A 441 142.03 5.10 -92.02
C SER A 441 142.08 6.54 -92.55
N ASP A 442 141.43 7.48 -91.86
CA ASP A 442 141.33 8.88 -92.29
C ASP A 442 142.69 9.52 -92.55
N LYS A 443 143.74 9.09 -91.82
CA LYS A 443 145.11 9.54 -92.06
C LYS A 443 145.63 9.20 -93.45
N GLU A 444 145.21 8.07 -94.03
CA GLU A 444 145.65 7.60 -95.34
C GLU A 444 144.88 8.27 -96.48
N ILE A 445 143.57 8.51 -96.29
CA ILE A 445 142.76 9.36 -97.18
C ILE A 445 143.36 10.76 -97.23
N ILE A 446 143.65 11.36 -96.06
CA ILE A 446 144.27 12.68 -95.95
C ILE A 446 145.69 12.70 -96.55
N ARG A 447 146.48 11.63 -96.39
CA ARG A 447 147.84 11.52 -96.97
C ARG A 447 147.80 11.55 -98.50
N GLN A 448 146.88 10.82 -99.13
CA GLN A 448 146.72 10.82 -100.58
C GLN A 448 146.08 12.12 -101.10
N LEU A 449 145.07 12.67 -100.41
CA LEU A 449 144.51 13.98 -100.74
C LEU A 449 145.57 15.08 -100.64
N LYS A 450 146.47 15.03 -99.65
CA LYS A 450 147.63 15.93 -99.57
C LYS A 450 148.59 15.76 -100.73
N GLN A 451 148.85 14.54 -101.20
CA GLN A 451 149.70 14.29 -102.39
C GLN A 451 149.02 14.76 -103.69
N LEU A 452 147.70 14.64 -103.82
CA LEU A 452 146.92 15.12 -104.97
C LEU A 452 146.78 16.65 -104.99
N ILE A 453 146.62 17.28 -103.83
CA ILE A 453 146.63 18.74 -103.68
C ILE A 453 148.06 19.28 -103.95
N GLN A 454 149.12 18.61 -103.47
CA GLN A 454 150.51 18.95 -103.82
C GLN A 454 150.82 18.76 -105.31
N ALA A 455 150.21 17.78 -105.99
CA ALA A 455 150.32 17.61 -107.44
C ALA A 455 149.52 18.67 -108.23
N TYR A 456 148.40 19.16 -107.68
CA TYR A 456 147.61 20.24 -108.26
C TYR A 456 148.23 21.63 -108.01
N GLU A 457 148.99 21.81 -106.93
CA GLU A 457 149.76 23.04 -106.65
C GLU A 457 150.97 23.23 -107.59
N ILE A 458 151.43 22.18 -108.29
CA ILE A 458 152.49 22.28 -109.32
C ILE A 458 151.92 22.59 -110.72
N SER A 459 150.63 22.36 -110.98
CA SER A 459 150.01 22.62 -112.30
C SER A 459 149.07 23.84 -112.36
N LYS A 460 149.15 24.75 -111.39
CA LYS A 460 148.48 26.06 -111.43
C LYS A 460 149.47 27.20 -111.69
N VAL A 461 150.31 26.99 -112.71
CA VAL A 461 150.94 28.08 -113.49
C VAL A 461 149.99 28.41 -114.62
N THR A 462 149.65 29.70 -114.73
CA THR A 462 148.79 30.42 -115.71
C THR A 462 147.29 30.62 -115.40
N SER A 463 146.97 31.92 -115.30
CA SER A 463 145.68 32.63 -115.17
C SER A 463 145.03 32.60 -113.78
N ASN A 464 145.22 33.64 -112.97
CA ASN A 464 144.59 34.99 -112.99
C ASN A 464 143.10 35.03 -112.62
N ASN A 465 142.88 35.86 -111.58
CA ASN A 465 141.78 36.79 -111.36
C ASN A 465 140.50 36.30 -110.67
N GLU A 466 140.22 37.02 -109.56
CA GLU A 466 138.92 37.56 -109.16
C GLU A 466 137.84 36.56 -108.70
N SER A 467 137.01 36.79 -107.69
CA SER A 467 136.80 37.88 -106.74
C SER A 467 135.66 37.45 -105.78
N LYS A 468 135.57 38.12 -104.63
CA LYS A 468 134.32 38.57 -103.96
C LYS A 468 133.41 37.61 -103.14
N PHE A 469 133.26 38.02 -101.86
CA PHE A 469 132.02 38.27 -101.07
C PHE A 469 131.15 37.09 -100.60
N SER A 470 130.46 37.10 -99.44
CA SER A 470 130.33 38.02 -98.28
C SER A 470 129.76 37.21 -97.09
N CYS A 471 130.09 37.50 -95.82
CA CYS A 471 129.30 38.28 -94.83
C CYS A 471 127.93 37.69 -94.40
N GLY A 472 127.69 37.62 -93.08
CA GLY A 472 126.34 37.48 -92.51
C GLY A 472 126.27 37.00 -91.05
N PHE A 473 126.28 37.94 -90.10
CA PHE A 473 125.85 37.81 -88.70
C PHE A 473 124.32 37.58 -88.60
N THR A 474 123.84 36.97 -87.50
CA THR A 474 123.00 37.65 -86.47
C THR A 474 122.63 36.76 -85.27
N THR A 475 122.44 37.46 -84.16
CA THR A 475 122.13 37.12 -82.76
C THR A 475 120.65 36.83 -82.48
N GLY A 476 120.35 36.23 -81.32
CA GLY A 476 119.01 36.26 -80.72
C GLY A 476 118.93 35.64 -79.31
N PHE A 477 118.96 36.49 -78.30
CA PHE A 477 118.43 36.26 -76.93
C PHE A 477 116.91 36.46 -76.95
N GLU A 478 116.14 35.75 -76.11
CA GLU A 478 115.06 36.36 -75.29
C GLU A 478 114.49 35.41 -74.22
N ASN A 479 113.99 36.05 -73.16
CA ASN A 479 113.50 35.55 -71.87
C ASN A 479 112.16 34.80 -71.95
N GLN A 480 111.94 33.82 -71.05
CA GLN A 480 111.08 33.91 -69.85
C GLN A 480 111.14 32.63 -69.02
#